data_AF-W1Y2K4-F1
#
_entry.id   AF-W1Y2K4-F1
#
_cell.length_a   1.000
_cell.length_b   1.000
_cell.length_c   1.000
_cell.angle_alpha   90.00
_cell.angle_beta   90.00
_cell.angle_gamma   90.00
#
_symmetry.space_group_name_H-M   'P 1'
#
loop_
_entity.id
_entity.type
_entity.pdbx_description
1 polymer ?
#
loop_
_entity_poly.entity_id
_entity_poly.type
_entity_poly.pdbx_seq_one_letter_code
_entity_poly.pdbx_strand_id
1 'polypeptide(L)'
;AKPVYMDCDFDERWGIPLGVSLENAIKSMDAHPEAKAILLVYPNYYGVGIDIVNIIQEAHKRGLIVLVDEAHGPHLPFSESL
;
A
#
# COMPACT_ATOMS: atom_id res chain seq x y z
N ALA A 1 -1.55 -17.69 -9.62
CA ALA A 1 -0.96 -16.34 -9.63
C ALA A 1 0.53 -16.42 -9.28
N LYS A 2 1.36 -15.47 -9.71
CA LYS A 2 2.77 -15.36 -9.32
C LYS A 2 2.94 -14.03 -8.54
N PRO A 3 3.00 -14.05 -7.21
CA PRO A 3 3.12 -12.82 -6.43
C PRO A 3 4.53 -12.25 -6.51
N VAL A 4 4.61 -10.93 -6.44
CA VAL A 4 5.83 -10.16 -6.16
C VAL A 4 5.55 -9.36 -4.90
N TYR A 5 6.46 -9.42 -3.94
CA TYR A 5 6.35 -8.68 -2.69
C TYR A 5 7.10 -7.36 -2.82
N MET A 6 6.49 -6.29 -2.33
CA MET A 6 7.10 -4.96 -2.27
C MET A 6 7.93 -4.85 -1.00
N ASP A 7 9.04 -4.13 -1.07
CA ASP A 7 9.80 -3.77 0.12
C ASP A 7 9.01 -2.76 0.96
N CYS A 8 9.01 -2.97 2.27
CA CYS A 8 8.35 -2.11 3.24
C CYS A 8 9.38 -1.47 4.17
N ASP A 9 9.06 -0.27 4.63
CA ASP A 9 9.84 0.41 5.65
C ASP A 9 9.54 -0.19 7.03
N PHE A 10 10.49 -0.06 7.95
CA PHE A 10 10.44 -0.65 9.28
C PHE A 10 10.95 0.33 10.32
N ASP A 11 10.23 0.47 11.43
CA ASP A 11 10.68 1.25 12.57
C ASP A 11 11.56 0.38 13.48
N GLU A 12 12.87 0.67 13.52
CA GLU A 12 13.83 -0.11 14.31
C GLU A 12 13.62 0.01 15.82
N ARG A 13 13.07 1.15 16.30
CA ARG A 13 12.87 1.39 17.72
C ARG A 13 11.72 0.56 18.27
N TRP A 14 10.61 0.51 17.54
CA TRP A 14 9.39 -0.18 17.94
C TRP A 14 9.29 -1.60 17.39
N GLY A 15 10.08 -1.94 16.38
CA GLY A 15 10.08 -3.27 15.78
C GLY A 15 8.84 -3.54 14.93
N ILE A 16 8.27 -2.51 14.28
CA ILE A 16 7.02 -2.61 13.53
C ILE A 16 7.20 -2.23 12.05
N PRO A 17 6.46 -2.86 11.13
CA PRO A 17 6.41 -2.42 9.75
C PRO A 17 5.67 -1.08 9.65
N LEU A 18 6.22 -0.16 8.86
CA LEU A 18 5.59 1.11 8.52
C LEU A 18 4.76 1.02 7.23
N GLY A 19 4.94 -0.06 6.46
CA GLY A 19 4.27 -0.28 5.18
C GLY A 19 5.14 0.13 4.00
N VAL A 20 4.55 0.12 2.80
CA VAL A 20 5.26 0.47 1.57
C VAL A 20 5.24 1.98 1.34
N SER A 21 6.40 2.58 1.08
CA SER A 21 6.49 3.98 0.67
C SER A 21 5.99 4.17 -0.78
N LEU A 22 5.59 5.38 -1.14
CA LEU A 22 5.18 5.70 -2.52
C LEU A 22 6.30 5.37 -3.52
N GLU A 23 7.56 5.69 -3.18
CA GLU A 23 8.73 5.39 -4.01
C GLU A 23 8.91 3.88 -4.22
N ASN A 24 8.84 3.09 -3.14
CA ASN A 24 8.98 1.63 -3.24
C ASN A 24 7.81 0.99 -4.02
N ALA A 25 6.60 1.52 -3.89
CA ALA A 25 5.45 1.06 -4.68
C ALA A 25 5.67 1.34 -6.18
N ILE A 26 6.05 2.57 -6.54
CA ILE A 26 6.35 2.96 -7.93
C ILE A 26 7.46 2.07 -8.51
N LYS A 27 8.57 1.95 -7.79
CA LYS A 27 9.72 1.12 -8.19
C LYS A 27 9.32 -0.34 -8.41
N SER A 28 8.48 -0.89 -7.54
CA SER A 28 7.98 -2.26 -7.66
C SER A 28 7.07 -2.44 -8.88
N MET A 29 6.16 -1.50 -9.13
CA MET A 29 5.29 -1.55 -10.30
C MET A 29 6.08 -1.40 -11.62
N ASP A 30 7.08 -0.50 -11.65
CA ASP A 30 7.92 -0.27 -12.82
C ASP A 30 8.85 -1.45 -13.14
N ALA A 31 9.31 -2.16 -12.11
CA ALA A 31 10.09 -3.39 -12.26
C ALA A 31 9.26 -4.58 -12.78
N HIS A 32 7.92 -4.51 -12.65
CA HIS A 32 6.99 -5.59 -12.98
C HIS A 32 5.82 -5.13 -13.86
N PRO A 33 6.09 -4.66 -15.09
CA PRO A 33 5.06 -4.15 -16.00
C PRO A 33 4.03 -5.20 -16.44
N GLU A 34 4.32 -6.49 -16.25
CA GLU A 34 3.41 -7.60 -16.52
C GLU A 34 2.30 -7.75 -15.47
N ALA A 35 2.47 -7.14 -14.28
CA ALA A 35 1.52 -7.24 -13.18
C ALA A 35 0.12 -6.84 -13.61
N LYS A 36 -0.90 -7.51 -13.05
CA LYS A 36 -2.32 -7.27 -13.37
C LYS A 36 -3.08 -6.63 -12.23
N ALA A 37 -2.56 -6.74 -11.01
CA ALA A 37 -3.17 -6.16 -9.83
C ALA A 37 -2.10 -5.82 -8.79
N ILE A 38 -2.44 -4.91 -7.90
CA ILE A 38 -1.72 -4.60 -6.67
C ILE A 38 -2.66 -4.83 -5.48
N LEU A 39 -2.13 -5.44 -4.42
CA LEU A 39 -2.82 -5.64 -3.15
C LEU A 39 -2.11 -4.82 -2.08
N LEU A 40 -2.86 -3.94 -1.43
CA LEU A 40 -2.39 -3.06 -0.36
C LEU A 40 -3.11 -3.40 0.94
N VAL A 41 -2.44 -3.25 2.07
CA VAL A 41 -3.06 -3.34 3.41
C VAL A 41 -3.09 -1.94 3.99
N TYR A 42 -4.26 -1.46 4.40
CA TYR A 42 -4.43 -0.09 4.89
C TYR A 42 -5.60 0.07 5.88
N PRO A 43 -5.35 0.60 7.10
CA PRO A 43 -4.07 0.68 7.77
C PRO A 43 -3.58 -0.72 8.17
N ASN A 44 -2.31 -0.84 8.54
CA ASN A 44 -1.79 -2.09 9.08
C ASN A 44 -2.30 -2.33 10.53
N TYR A 45 -1.90 -3.47 11.10
CA TYR A 45 -2.31 -3.89 12.45
C TYR A 45 -2.03 -2.85 13.56
N TYR A 46 -1.00 -2.01 13.38
CA TYR A 46 -0.61 -0.98 14.35
C TYR A 46 -1.29 0.37 14.11
N GLY A 47 -2.22 0.44 13.16
CA GLY A 47 -2.87 1.69 12.75
C GLY A 47 -2.00 2.58 11.86
N VAL A 48 -0.88 2.06 11.34
CA VAL A 48 -0.02 2.82 10.43
C VAL A 48 -0.63 2.82 9.04
N GLY A 49 -0.91 4.02 8.53
CA GLY A 49 -1.32 4.27 7.16
C GLY A 49 -0.12 4.47 6.21
N ILE A 50 -0.39 4.38 4.92
CA ILE A 50 0.55 4.71 3.84
C ILE A 50 -0.08 5.79 2.97
N ASP A 51 0.70 6.36 2.05
CA ASP A 51 0.20 7.31 1.03
C ASP A 51 -0.63 6.57 -0.04
N ILE A 52 -1.77 6.03 0.39
CA ILE A 52 -2.61 5.15 -0.40
C ILE A 52 -3.19 5.87 -1.61
N VAL A 53 -3.52 7.17 -1.49
CA VAL A 53 -4.09 7.96 -2.58
C VAL A 53 -3.12 8.05 -3.75
N ASN A 54 -1.86 8.43 -3.50
CA ASN A 54 -0.87 8.56 -4.57
C ASN A 54 -0.47 7.19 -5.12
N ILE A 55 -0.37 6.15 -4.28
CA ILE A 55 -0.09 4.79 -4.74
C ILE A 55 -1.18 4.29 -5.69
N ILE A 56 -2.46 4.49 -5.35
CA ILE A 56 -3.60 4.10 -6.20
C ILE A 56 -3.57 4.85 -7.53
N GLN A 57 -3.29 6.15 -7.52
CA GLN A 57 -3.17 6.93 -8.75
C GLN A 57 -2.05 6.39 -9.66
N GLU A 58 -0.88 6.08 -9.10
CA GLU A 58 0.24 5.51 -9.85
C GLU A 58 -0.05 4.09 -10.37
N ALA A 59 -0.79 3.28 -9.61
CA ALA A 59 -1.24 1.96 -10.05
C ALA A 59 -2.21 2.05 -11.23
N HIS A 60 -3.19 2.96 -11.16
CA HIS A 60 -4.13 3.19 -12.26
C HIS A 60 -3.46 3.73 -13.53
N LYS A 61 -2.45 4.59 -13.42
CA LYS A 61 -1.63 5.04 -14.57
C LYS A 61 -0.97 3.88 -15.31
N ARG A 62 -0.71 2.77 -14.61
CA ARG A 62 -0.12 1.53 -15.15
C ARG A 62 -1.15 0.46 -15.52
N GLY A 63 -2.44 0.77 -15.41
CA GLY A 63 -3.53 -0.14 -15.75
C GLY A 63 -3.71 -1.30 -14.77
N LEU A 64 -3.19 -1.18 -13.54
CA LEU A 64 -3.33 -2.21 -12.51
C LEU A 64 -4.71 -2.16 -11.85
N ILE A 65 -5.28 -3.33 -11.58
CA ILE A 65 -6.41 -3.45 -10.65
C ILE A 65 -5.90 -3.22 -9.23
N VAL A 66 -6.55 -2.35 -8.47
CA VAL A 66 -6.21 -2.10 -7.06
C VAL A 66 -7.15 -2.89 -6.16
N LEU A 67 -6.57 -3.63 -5.22
CA LEU A 67 -7.25 -4.25 -4.10
C LEU A 67 -6.69 -3.66 -2.81
N VAL A 68 -7.57 -3.25 -1.90
CA VAL A 68 -7.17 -2.73 -0.58
C VAL A 68 -7.84 -3.59 0.48
N ASP A 69 -7.02 -4.19 1.35
CA ASP A 69 -7.48 -4.81 2.58
C ASP A 69 -7.56 -3.73 3.67
N GLU A 70 -8.79 -3.29 3.92
CA GLU A 70 -9.13 -2.34 4.98
C GLU A 70 -9.76 -3.02 6.20
N ALA A 71 -9.33 -4.21 6.59
CA ALA A 71 -9.87 -4.89 7.78
C ALA A 71 -9.84 -4.01 9.06
N HIS A 72 -8.85 -3.11 9.17
CA HIS A 72 -8.73 -2.15 10.26
C HIS A 72 -9.13 -0.71 9.87
N GLY A 73 -9.46 -0.45 8.62
CA GLY A 73 -9.74 0.90 8.10
C GLY A 73 -11.21 1.32 7.96
N PRO A 74 -12.25 0.50 8.24
CA PRO A 74 -13.60 0.82 7.79
C PRO A 74 -14.19 2.04 8.51
N HIS A 75 -13.58 2.48 9.62
CA HIS A 75 -14.01 3.62 10.40
C HIS A 75 -13.42 4.96 9.93
N LEU A 76 -12.35 4.94 9.12
CA LEU A 76 -11.62 6.14 8.67
C LEU A 76 -12.50 7.14 7.91
N PRO A 77 -13.40 6.73 6.99
CA PRO A 77 -14.22 7.68 6.24
C PRO A 77 -15.24 8.47 7.08
N PHE A 78 -15.45 8.10 8.36
CA PHE A 78 -16.44 8.73 9.23
C PHE A 78 -15.88 9.81 10.15
N SER A 79 -14.61 10.19 10.00
CA SER A 79 -13.97 11.25 10.78
C SER A 79 -13.10 12.12 9.90
N GLU A 80 -13.41 13.42 9.82
CA GLU A 80 -12.56 14.40 9.13
C GLU A 80 -11.29 14.76 9.92
N SER A 81 -11.19 14.33 11.18
CA SER A 81 -10.02 14.54 12.04
C SER A 81 -9.01 13.40 11.99
N LEU A 82 -9.32 12.32 11.27
CA LEU A 82 -8.43 11.20 10.96
C LEU A 82 -7.96 11.31 9.50
#